data_AF-U6RR97-F1
#
_entry.id   AF-U6RR97-F1
#
_cell.length_a   1.000
_cell.length_b   1.000
_cell.length_c   1.000
_cell.angle_alpha   90.00
_cell.angle_beta   90.00
_cell.angle_gamma   90.00
#
_symmetry.space_group_name_H-M   'P 1'
#
loop_
_entity.id
_entity.type
_entity.pdbx_description
1 polymer ?
#
loop_
_entity_poly.entity_id
_entity_poly.type
_entity_poly.pdbx_seq_one_letter_code
_entity_poly.pdbx_strand_id
1 'polypeptide(L)'
;METKICIFKENPITFALDKNNGMMVNATEMAKAFDRDLYQFTKSEDTKKFIEACQKPANAGLLGIVNESDLIISRQKSGTYMHRVLAIKFAAWLNPDFEIWVYSTIERILFGKHAQREESLERSLKFQNESKQLKDKADKTGEDFTRYLELERQLKYEKSLRKSLTAAAVTEMRSLFEEDEE
;
A
#
# COMPACT_ATOMS: atom_id res chain seq x y z
N MET A 1 11.85 -19.91 16.59
CA MET A 1 10.83 -19.50 15.61
C MET A 1 9.46 -19.75 16.22
N GLU A 2 8.68 -18.69 16.37
CA GLU A 2 7.26 -18.79 16.67
C GLU A 2 6.53 -19.12 15.36
N THR A 3 5.44 -19.88 15.44
CA THR A 3 4.63 -20.23 14.27
C THR A 3 3.21 -19.77 14.47
N LYS A 4 2.66 -19.07 13.48
CA LYS A 4 1.24 -18.68 13.44
C LYS A 4 0.57 -19.34 12.25
N ILE A 5 -0.69 -19.73 12.42
CA ILE A 5 -1.47 -20.39 11.37
C ILE A 5 -2.63 -19.46 11.00
N CYS A 6 -2.82 -19.23 9.71
CA CYS A 6 -3.98 -18.55 9.15
C CYS A 6 -4.80 -19.55 8.34
N ILE A 7 -6.12 -19.56 8.48
CA ILE A 7 -6.99 -20.41 7.67
C ILE A 7 -7.45 -19.59 6.45
N PHE A 8 -7.15 -20.07 5.26
CA PHE A 8 -7.56 -19.45 4.00
C PHE A 8 -8.22 -20.50 3.11
N LYS A 9 -9.49 -20.30 2.73
CA LYS A 9 -10.29 -21.28 1.98
C LYS A 9 -10.18 -22.69 2.59
N GLU A 10 -10.37 -22.78 3.91
CA GLU A 10 -10.27 -24.04 4.68
C GLU A 10 -8.86 -24.69 4.70
N ASN A 11 -7.86 -24.06 4.10
CA ASN A 11 -6.47 -24.52 4.11
C ASN A 11 -5.67 -23.75 5.16
N PRO A 12 -5.00 -24.45 6.11
CA PRO A 12 -4.10 -23.80 7.04
C PRO A 12 -2.81 -23.37 6.31
N ILE A 13 -2.41 -22.12 6.51
CA ILE A 13 -1.18 -21.54 6.00
C ILE A 13 -0.31 -21.13 7.19
N THR A 14 0.89 -21.69 7.23
CA THR A 14 1.87 -21.50 8.30
C THR A 14 2.77 -20.32 8.01
N PHE A 15 2.89 -19.44 9.01
CA PHE A 15 3.80 -18.31 9.07
C PHE A 15 4.85 -18.62 10.14
N ALA A 16 6.11 -18.76 9.73
CA ALA A 16 7.24 -18.90 10.63
C ALA A 16 7.84 -17.52 10.90
N LEU A 17 7.79 -17.10 12.17
CA LEU A 17 8.28 -15.82 12.67
C LEU A 17 9.62 -16.04 13.38
N ASP A 18 10.60 -15.22 13.04
CA ASP A 18 11.88 -15.14 13.72
C ASP A 18 11.95 -13.93 14.65
N LYS A 19 12.86 -13.99 15.63
CA LYS A 19 13.07 -12.93 16.63
C LYS A 19 13.58 -11.62 16.00
N ASN A 20 14.22 -11.69 14.83
CA ASN A 20 14.74 -10.53 14.10
C ASN A 20 13.74 -9.99 13.07
N ASN A 21 12.43 -10.07 13.35
CA ASN A 21 11.36 -9.65 12.45
C ASN A 21 11.32 -10.37 11.07
N GLY A 22 12.11 -11.43 10.89
CA GLY A 22 12.08 -12.29 9.72
C GLY A 22 10.79 -13.10 9.67
N MET A 23 10.03 -12.99 8.58
CA MET A 23 8.80 -13.76 8.35
C MET A 23 8.93 -14.61 7.10
N MET A 24 8.68 -15.90 7.27
CA MET A 24 8.65 -16.89 6.20
C MET A 24 7.27 -17.54 6.11
N VAL A 25 6.73 -17.66 4.90
CA VAL A 25 5.38 -18.20 4.66
C VAL A 25 5.49 -19.55 3.94
N ASN A 26 4.71 -20.54 4.36
CA ASN A 26 4.67 -21.85 3.71
C ASN A 26 3.98 -21.77 2.33
N ALA A 27 4.78 -21.69 1.27
CA ALA A 27 4.31 -21.60 -0.10
C ALA A 27 3.65 -22.91 -0.59
N THR A 28 4.05 -24.06 -0.04
CA THR A 28 3.40 -25.35 -0.37
C THR A 28 1.96 -25.38 0.13
N GLU A 29 1.69 -24.85 1.32
CA GLU A 29 0.33 -24.73 1.86
C GLU A 29 -0.49 -23.69 1.09
N MET A 30 0.11 -22.55 0.72
CA MET A 30 -0.55 -21.58 -0.17
C MET A 30 -0.97 -22.21 -1.50
N ALA A 31 -0.08 -22.95 -2.16
CA ALA A 31 -0.33 -23.55 -3.46
C ALA A 31 -1.54 -24.51 -3.46
N LYS A 32 -1.71 -25.28 -2.37
CA LYS A 32 -2.84 -26.20 -2.17
C LYS A 32 -4.18 -25.47 -2.16
N ALA A 33 -4.25 -24.28 -1.56
CA ALA A 33 -5.49 -23.49 -1.48
C ALA A 33 -6.00 -22.99 -2.85
N PHE A 34 -5.17 -23.09 -3.89
CA PHE A 34 -5.48 -22.66 -5.25
C PHE A 34 -5.38 -23.80 -6.28
N ASP A 35 -5.11 -25.03 -5.83
CA ASP A 35 -4.86 -26.19 -6.70
C ASP A 35 -3.80 -25.90 -7.78
N ARG A 36 -2.69 -25.28 -7.36
CA ARG A 36 -1.56 -24.92 -8.23
C ARG A 36 -0.29 -25.67 -7.84
N ASP A 37 0.55 -25.90 -8.84
CA ASP A 37 1.88 -26.49 -8.63
C ASP A 37 2.92 -25.40 -8.39
N LEU A 38 3.50 -25.39 -7.18
CA LEU A 38 4.57 -24.48 -6.79
C LEU A 38 5.79 -24.59 -7.73
N TYR A 39 6.06 -25.77 -8.29
CA TYR A 39 7.20 -25.96 -9.19
C TYR A 39 7.06 -25.14 -10.48
N GLN A 40 5.84 -24.92 -10.97
CA GLN A 40 5.61 -24.06 -12.15
C GLN A 40 6.04 -22.62 -11.88
N PHE A 41 5.73 -22.11 -10.68
CA PHE A 41 6.12 -20.77 -10.26
C PHE A 41 7.63 -20.65 -10.12
N THR A 42 8.29 -21.56 -9.38
CA THR A 42 9.73 -21.47 -9.09
C THR A 42 10.60 -21.74 -10.31
N LYS A 43 10.13 -22.53 -11.29
CA LYS A 43 10.86 -22.79 -12.53
C LYS A 43 10.80 -21.63 -13.53
N SER A 44 9.76 -20.78 -13.44
CA SER A 44 9.55 -19.72 -14.42
C SER A 44 10.74 -18.76 -14.50
N GLU A 45 11.06 -18.32 -15.72
CA GLU A 45 12.12 -17.34 -15.99
C GLU A 45 11.92 -16.04 -15.19
N ASP A 46 10.66 -15.60 -15.09
CA ASP A 46 10.31 -14.38 -14.37
C ASP A 46 10.59 -14.49 -12.86
N THR A 47 10.22 -15.62 -12.24
CA THR A 47 10.54 -15.85 -10.82
C THR A 47 12.03 -15.94 -10.57
N LYS A 48 12.81 -16.59 -11.45
CA LYS A 48 14.27 -16.62 -11.33
C LYS A 48 14.89 -15.23 -11.41
N LYS A 49 14.49 -14.42 -12.39
CA LYS A 49 14.93 -13.02 -12.52
C LYS A 49 14.54 -12.17 -11.31
N PHE A 50 13.37 -12.44 -10.73
CA PHE A 50 12.95 -11.76 -9.51
C PHE A 50 13.83 -12.14 -8.30
N ILE A 51 14.14 -13.43 -8.13
CA ILE A 51 15.04 -13.91 -7.08
C ILE A 51 16.44 -13.27 -7.24
N GLU A 52 16.98 -13.27 -8.46
CA GLU A 52 18.25 -12.58 -8.78
C GLU A 52 18.18 -11.09 -8.49
N ALA A 53 17.06 -10.42 -8.78
CA ALA A 53 16.86 -9.02 -8.47
C ALA A 53 16.84 -8.77 -6.96
N CYS A 54 16.21 -9.63 -6.16
CA CYS A 54 16.23 -9.53 -4.70
C CYS A 54 17.67 -9.61 -4.14
N GLN A 55 18.53 -10.44 -4.73
CA GLN A 55 19.92 -10.63 -4.29
C GLN A 55 20.87 -9.47 -4.66
N LYS A 56 20.44 -8.51 -5.49
CA LYS A 56 21.26 -7.33 -5.80
C LYS A 56 21.48 -6.50 -4.54
N PRO A 57 22.69 -5.96 -4.28
CA PRO A 57 23.03 -5.29 -3.02
C PRO A 57 22.01 -4.23 -2.55
N ALA A 58 21.52 -3.39 -3.48
CA ALA A 58 20.53 -2.36 -3.17
C ALA A 58 19.19 -2.91 -2.67
N ASN A 59 18.75 -4.05 -3.22
CA ASN A 59 17.49 -4.68 -2.84
C ASN A 59 17.67 -5.60 -1.64
N ALA A 60 18.81 -6.28 -1.56
CA ALA A 60 19.14 -7.18 -0.46
C ALA A 60 19.16 -6.43 0.88
N GLY A 61 19.71 -5.21 0.90
CA GLY A 61 19.67 -4.31 2.06
C GLY A 61 18.23 -3.97 2.49
N LEU A 62 17.42 -3.47 1.55
CA LEU A 62 16.00 -3.14 1.80
C LEU A 62 15.18 -4.34 2.32
N LEU A 63 15.52 -5.54 1.87
CA LEU A 63 14.81 -6.77 2.21
C LEU A 63 15.37 -7.44 3.47
N GLY A 64 16.52 -7.00 3.99
CA GLY A 64 17.21 -7.64 5.11
C GLY A 64 17.66 -9.07 4.80
N ILE A 65 18.03 -9.36 3.54
CA ILE A 65 18.48 -10.70 3.11
C ILE A 65 19.98 -10.71 2.82
N VAL A 66 20.64 -11.82 3.15
CA VAL A 66 22.08 -12.02 2.87
C VAL A 66 22.27 -13.11 1.82
N ASN A 67 21.50 -14.19 1.91
CA ASN A 67 21.63 -15.37 1.07
C ASN A 67 20.28 -15.76 0.44
N GLU A 68 20.31 -16.61 -0.58
CA GLU A 68 19.09 -17.15 -1.21
C GLU A 68 18.20 -17.91 -0.21
N SER A 69 18.81 -18.57 0.78
CA SER A 69 18.08 -19.28 1.83
C SER A 69 17.19 -18.37 2.69
N ASP A 70 17.51 -17.07 2.73
CA ASP A 70 16.70 -16.06 3.42
C ASP A 70 15.46 -15.70 2.59
N LEU A 71 15.50 -15.94 1.28
CA LEU A 71 14.42 -15.69 0.34
C LEU A 71 13.52 -16.91 0.13
N ILE A 72 14.11 -18.10 -0.02
CA ILE A 72 13.40 -19.36 -0.24
C ILE A 72 14.16 -20.54 0.36
N ILE A 73 13.47 -21.39 1.11
CA ILE A 73 14.04 -22.62 1.66
C ILE A 73 13.06 -23.78 1.52
N SER A 74 13.53 -24.89 0.97
CA SER A 74 12.78 -26.13 0.93
C SER A 74 13.18 -27.01 2.10
N ARG A 75 12.22 -27.36 2.96
CA ARG A 75 12.42 -28.27 4.09
C ARG A 75 11.71 -29.58 3.80
N GLN A 76 12.45 -30.68 3.85
CA GLN A 76 11.84 -32.01 3.71
C GLN A 76 10.70 -32.16 4.72
N LYS A 77 9.56 -32.67 4.27
CA LYS A 77 8.32 -32.88 5.05
C LYS A 77 7.58 -31.63 5.54
N SER A 78 8.22 -30.46 5.62
CA SER A 78 7.57 -29.21 6.05
C SER A 78 7.17 -28.29 4.89
N GLY A 79 7.63 -28.58 3.67
CA GLY A 79 7.32 -27.79 2.48
C GLY A 79 8.33 -26.68 2.22
N THR A 80 8.00 -25.82 1.26
CA THR A 80 8.84 -24.70 0.84
C THR A 80 8.36 -23.43 1.51
N TYR A 81 9.27 -22.72 2.14
CA TYR A 81 9.02 -21.44 2.81
C TYR A 81 9.64 -20.30 2.00
N MET A 82 8.92 -19.19 1.90
CA MET A 82 9.33 -18.00 1.18
C MET A 82 9.34 -16.78 2.10
N HIS A 83 10.33 -15.91 1.91
CA HIS A 83 10.35 -14.57 2.48
C HIS A 83 9.10 -13.80 2.07
N ARG A 84 8.63 -12.89 2.93
CA ARG A 84 7.42 -12.08 2.70
C ARG A 84 7.34 -11.49 1.29
N VAL A 85 8.44 -10.98 0.74
CA VAL A 85 8.44 -10.35 -0.60
C VAL A 85 8.16 -11.36 -1.72
N LEU A 86 8.75 -12.55 -1.63
CA LEU A 86 8.56 -13.61 -2.60
C LEU A 86 7.19 -14.28 -2.42
N ALA A 87 6.71 -14.38 -1.18
CA ALA A 87 5.36 -14.85 -0.88
C ALA A 87 4.28 -13.93 -1.45
N ILE A 88 4.46 -12.60 -1.41
CA ILE A 88 3.54 -11.64 -2.06
C ILE A 88 3.54 -11.82 -3.58
N LYS A 89 4.73 -11.94 -4.21
CA LYS A 89 4.82 -12.24 -5.66
C LYS A 89 4.13 -13.57 -6.00
N PHE A 90 4.31 -14.59 -5.16
CA PHE A 90 3.66 -15.87 -5.36
C PHE A 90 2.14 -15.77 -5.21
N ALA A 91 1.63 -15.04 -4.21
CA ALA A 91 0.20 -14.79 -4.05
C ALA A 91 -0.41 -14.05 -5.26
N ALA A 92 0.31 -13.08 -5.84
CA ALA A 92 -0.09 -12.40 -7.07
C ALA A 92 -0.19 -13.38 -8.25
N TRP A 93 0.81 -14.26 -8.42
CA TRP A 93 0.77 -15.31 -9.45
C TRP A 93 -0.39 -16.30 -9.27
N LEU A 94 -0.75 -16.63 -8.03
CA LEU A 94 -1.86 -17.53 -7.72
C LEU A 94 -3.24 -16.92 -8.03
N ASN A 95 -3.38 -15.60 -7.94
CA ASN A 95 -4.66 -14.90 -8.09
C ASN A 95 -4.50 -13.52 -8.75
N PRO A 96 -4.90 -13.36 -10.03
CA PRO A 96 -4.87 -12.08 -10.72
C PRO A 96 -5.67 -10.96 -10.04
N ASP A 97 -6.80 -11.28 -9.40
CA ASP A 97 -7.58 -10.27 -8.67
C ASP A 97 -6.81 -9.73 -7.47
N PHE A 98 -6.00 -10.58 -6.82
CA PHE A 98 -5.12 -10.16 -5.74
C PHE A 98 -3.97 -9.31 -6.28
N GLU A 99 -3.39 -9.69 -7.43
CA GLU A 99 -2.36 -8.86 -8.08
C GLU A 99 -2.86 -7.45 -8.40
N ILE A 100 -4.05 -7.34 -8.99
CA ILE A 100 -4.70 -6.05 -9.26
C ILE A 100 -4.92 -5.28 -7.95
N TRP A 101 -5.42 -5.96 -6.91
CA TRP A 101 -5.62 -5.33 -5.61
C TRP A 101 -4.33 -4.78 -4.98
N VAL A 102 -3.19 -5.47 -5.16
CA VAL A 102 -1.88 -4.98 -4.71
C VAL A 102 -1.52 -3.70 -5.46
N TYR A 103 -1.63 -3.68 -6.79
CA TYR A 103 -1.32 -2.49 -7.60
C TYR A 103 -2.25 -1.32 -7.25
N SER A 104 -3.56 -1.55 -7.15
CA SER A 104 -4.51 -0.51 -6.73
C SER A 104 -4.26 -0.02 -5.30
N THR A 105 -3.75 -0.87 -4.42
CA THR A 105 -3.38 -0.46 -3.06
C THR A 105 -2.14 0.43 -3.08
N ILE A 106 -1.12 0.08 -3.86
CA ILE A 106 0.06 0.94 -4.07
C ILE A 106 -0.36 2.28 -4.68
N GLU A 107 -1.20 2.27 -5.71
CA GLU A 107 -1.74 3.48 -6.34
C GLU A 107 -2.50 4.34 -5.33
N ARG A 108 -3.36 3.74 -4.50
CA ARG A 108 -4.10 4.46 -3.46
C ARG A 108 -3.18 5.07 -2.40
N ILE A 109 -2.11 4.38 -2.01
CA ILE A 109 -1.13 4.90 -1.06
C ILE A 109 -0.39 6.11 -1.67
N LEU A 110 0.01 6.01 -2.94
CA LEU A 110 0.73 7.07 -3.64
C LEU A 110 -0.16 8.27 -3.99
N PHE A 111 -1.41 8.04 -4.41
CA PHE A 111 -2.26 9.06 -5.04
C PHE A 111 -3.61 9.31 -4.34
N GLY A 112 -4.02 8.47 -3.39
CA GLY A 112 -5.35 8.55 -2.77
C GLY A 112 -5.62 9.89 -2.08
N LYS A 113 -4.58 10.52 -1.52
CA LYS A 113 -4.67 11.86 -0.91
C LYS A 113 -4.53 13.00 -1.92
N HIS A 114 -3.96 12.74 -3.09
CA HIS A 114 -3.85 13.72 -4.17
C HIS A 114 -5.22 14.04 -4.78
N ALA A 115 -6.02 13.02 -5.07
CA ALA A 115 -7.39 13.21 -5.58
C ALA A 115 -8.25 14.05 -4.63
N GLN A 116 -8.25 13.72 -3.33
CA GLN A 116 -9.00 14.48 -2.32
C GLN A 116 -8.53 15.94 -2.20
N ARG A 117 -7.23 16.18 -2.38
CA ARG A 117 -6.65 17.52 -2.36
C ARG A 117 -7.05 18.32 -3.60
N GLU A 118 -7.09 17.69 -4.77
CA GLU A 118 -7.53 18.29 -6.04
C GLU A 118 -9.01 18.70 -5.96
N GLU A 119 -9.89 17.81 -5.50
CA GLU A 119 -11.30 18.15 -5.30
C GLU A 119 -11.48 19.33 -4.32
N SER A 120 -10.67 19.39 -3.26
CA SER A 120 -10.68 20.51 -2.30
C SER A 120 -10.25 21.84 -2.95
N LEU A 121 -9.30 21.79 -3.89
CA LEU A 121 -8.88 22.97 -4.66
C LEU A 121 -10.00 23.44 -5.58
N GLU A 122 -10.66 22.53 -6.29
CA GLU A 122 -11.80 22.86 -7.15
C GLU A 122 -12.95 23.51 -6.37
N ARG A 123 -13.32 22.95 -5.21
CA ARG A 123 -14.33 23.55 -4.31
C ARG A 123 -13.92 24.94 -3.86
N SER A 124 -12.65 25.12 -3.48
CA SER A 124 -12.13 26.43 -3.07
C SER A 124 -12.19 27.46 -4.20
N LEU A 125 -11.91 27.05 -5.43
CA LEU A 125 -11.94 27.94 -6.59
C LEU A 125 -13.39 28.36 -6.91
N LYS A 126 -14.35 27.43 -6.80
CA LYS A 126 -15.79 27.72 -6.89
C LYS A 126 -16.22 28.73 -5.83
N PHE A 127 -15.87 28.51 -4.56
CA PHE A 127 -16.23 29.42 -3.47
C PHE A 127 -15.57 30.79 -3.60
N GLN A 128 -14.34 30.88 -4.11
CA GLN A 128 -13.67 32.15 -4.37
C GLN A 128 -14.35 32.95 -5.49
N ASN A 129 -14.73 32.27 -6.58
CA ASN A 129 -15.44 32.91 -7.68
C ASN A 129 -16.81 33.43 -7.23
N GLU A 130 -17.57 32.63 -6.49
CA GLU A 130 -18.87 33.03 -5.93
C GLU A 130 -18.72 34.20 -4.95
N SER A 131 -17.73 34.14 -4.06
CA SER A 131 -17.41 35.22 -3.12
C SER A 131 -17.06 36.52 -3.83
N LYS A 132 -16.29 36.45 -4.93
CA LYS A 132 -15.98 37.61 -5.77
C LYS A 132 -17.24 38.20 -6.43
N GLN A 133 -18.09 37.35 -7.00
CA GLN A 133 -19.36 37.77 -7.60
C GLN A 133 -20.27 38.49 -6.59
N LEU A 134 -20.37 37.98 -5.35
CA LEU A 134 -21.14 38.64 -4.29
C LEU A 134 -20.54 39.99 -3.87
N LYS A 135 -19.20 40.13 -3.89
CA LYS A 135 -18.54 41.42 -3.61
C LYS A 135 -18.80 42.46 -4.69
N ASP A 136 -18.83 42.03 -5.95
CA ASP A 136 -18.97 42.90 -7.12
C ASP A 136 -20.45 43.22 -7.44
N LYS A 137 -21.41 42.51 -6.82
CA LYS A 137 -22.85 42.75 -6.96
C LYS A 137 -23.23 44.18 -6.54
N ALA A 138 -23.98 44.90 -7.37
CA ALA A 138 -24.38 46.29 -7.11
C ALA A 138 -25.40 46.41 -5.95
N ASP A 139 -26.46 45.60 -5.97
CA ASP A 139 -27.50 45.57 -4.93
C ASP A 139 -27.26 44.42 -3.94
N LYS A 140 -26.58 44.71 -2.84
CA LYS A 140 -26.25 43.73 -1.79
C LYS A 140 -27.38 43.65 -0.78
N THR A 141 -27.86 42.43 -0.55
CA THR A 141 -28.90 42.12 0.45
C THR A 141 -28.28 41.54 1.73
N GLY A 142 -29.07 41.46 2.80
CA GLY A 142 -28.66 40.77 4.03
C GLY A 142 -28.35 39.27 3.79
N GLU A 143 -29.09 38.63 2.88
CA GLU A 143 -28.86 37.23 2.49
C GLU A 143 -27.51 37.06 1.77
N ASP A 144 -27.13 38.00 0.89
CA ASP A 144 -25.83 37.99 0.23
C ASP A 144 -24.69 38.08 1.27
N PHE A 145 -24.87 38.87 2.33
CA PHE A 145 -23.91 38.97 3.42
C PHE A 145 -23.82 37.67 4.23
N THR A 146 -24.96 37.03 4.55
CA THR A 146 -24.97 35.72 5.21
C THR A 146 -24.26 34.66 4.36
N ARG A 147 -24.55 34.61 3.05
CA ARG A 147 -23.90 33.69 2.11
C ARG A 147 -22.40 33.94 2.02
N TYR A 148 -21.97 35.19 1.99
CA TYR A 148 -20.56 35.56 2.00
C TYR A 148 -19.83 35.00 3.24
N LEU A 149 -20.42 35.13 4.43
CA LEU A 149 -19.85 34.59 5.67
C LEU A 149 -19.77 33.05 5.65
N GLU A 150 -20.75 32.37 5.05
CA GLU A 150 -20.69 30.91 4.84
C GLU A 150 -19.52 30.51 3.94
N LEU A 151 -19.35 31.22 2.81
CA LEU A 151 -18.26 30.97 1.87
C LEU A 151 -16.88 31.17 2.53
N GLU A 152 -16.71 32.19 3.38
CA GLU A 152 -15.47 32.37 4.15
C GLU A 152 -15.20 31.19 5.10
N ARG A 153 -16.23 30.69 5.80
CA ARG A 153 -16.11 29.52 6.67
C ARG A 153 -15.73 28.27 5.87
N GLN A 154 -16.37 28.05 4.72
CA GLN A 154 -16.07 26.93 3.83
C GLN A 154 -14.65 27.02 3.27
N LEU A 155 -14.20 28.20 2.84
CA LEU A 155 -12.82 28.42 2.40
C LEU A 155 -11.79 28.14 3.50
N LYS A 156 -12.09 28.53 4.75
CA LYS A 156 -11.25 28.22 5.90
C LYS A 156 -11.19 26.72 6.17
N TYR A 157 -12.34 26.03 6.10
CA TYR A 157 -12.44 24.58 6.24
C TYR A 157 -11.62 23.87 5.16
N GLU A 158 -11.81 24.21 3.89
CA GLU A 158 -11.08 23.60 2.77
C GLU A 158 -9.55 23.81 2.87
N LYS A 159 -9.11 25.00 3.33
CA LYS A 159 -7.68 25.24 3.63
C LYS A 159 -7.16 24.31 4.73
N SER A 160 -7.93 24.14 5.82
CA SER A 160 -7.58 23.24 6.92
C SER A 160 -7.51 21.78 6.45
N LEU A 161 -8.50 21.36 5.64
CA LEU A 161 -8.55 20.03 5.05
C LEU A 161 -7.33 19.74 4.18
N ARG A 162 -6.93 20.66 3.28
CA ARG A 162 -5.71 20.44 2.47
C ARG A 162 -4.45 20.33 3.30
N LYS A 163 -4.35 21.10 4.39
CA LYS A 163 -3.22 21.02 5.31
C LYS A 163 -3.18 19.66 6.00
N SER A 164 -4.32 19.15 6.48
CA SER A 164 -4.38 17.82 7.10
C SER A 164 -4.10 16.69 6.09
N LEU A 165 -4.64 16.77 4.86
CA LEU A 165 -4.36 15.80 3.80
C LEU A 165 -2.87 15.78 3.43
N THR A 166 -2.23 16.94 3.31
CA THR A 166 -0.80 17.04 3.02
C THR A 166 0.04 16.47 4.17
N ALA A 167 -0.28 16.83 5.42
CA ALA A 167 0.41 16.29 6.58
C ALA A 167 0.28 14.76 6.65
N ALA A 168 -0.95 14.25 6.47
CA ALA A 168 -1.19 12.81 6.47
C ALA A 168 -0.46 12.10 5.33
N ALA A 169 -0.38 12.69 4.13
CA ALA A 169 0.35 12.12 3.00
C ALA A 169 1.86 12.04 3.28
N VAL A 170 2.42 13.10 3.86
CA VAL A 170 3.82 13.13 4.28
C VAL A 170 4.08 12.10 5.36
N THR A 171 3.23 11.99 6.38
CA THR A 171 3.37 10.97 7.44
C THR A 171 3.33 9.55 6.88
N GLU A 172 2.38 9.26 5.99
CA GLU A 172 2.27 7.93 5.37
C GLU A 172 3.49 7.61 4.50
N MET A 173 3.93 8.53 3.64
CA MET A 173 5.16 8.34 2.86
C MET A 173 6.38 8.15 3.76
N ARG A 174 6.50 8.96 4.82
CA ARG A 174 7.60 8.84 5.77
C ARG A 174 7.63 7.46 6.45
N SER A 175 6.47 6.93 6.86
CA SER A 175 6.36 5.59 7.44
C SER A 175 6.71 4.43 6.48
N LEU A 176 6.74 4.68 5.17
CA LEU A 176 7.10 3.67 4.17
C LEU A 176 8.60 3.62 3.87
N PHE A 177 9.35 4.66 4.22
CA PHE A 177 10.75 4.83 3.82
C PHE A 177 11.71 5.11 4.98
N GLU A 178 11.23 5.41 6.20
CA GLU A 178 12.08 5.39 7.39
C GLU A 178 12.22 3.93 7.86
N GLU A 179 13.41 3.36 7.68
CA GLU A 179 13.83 2.15 8.39
C GLU A 179 13.98 2.51 9.87
N ASP A 180 13.47 1.66 10.77
CA ASP A 180 13.82 1.74 12.19
C ASP A 180 15.35 1.54 12.28
N GLU A 181 16.10 2.64 12.43
CA GLU A 181 17.51 2.60 12.83
C GLU A 181 17.57 2.07 14.27
N GLU A 182 17.56 0.74 14.44
CA GLU A 182 17.95 0.04 15.68
C GLU A 182 19.18 -0.84 15.48
#